data_AF-A0A837ILB3-F1
#
_entry.id   AF-A0A837ILB3-F1
#
_cell.length_a   1.000
_cell.length_b   1.000
_cell.length_c   1.000
_cell.angle_alpha   90.00
_cell.angle_beta   90.00
_cell.angle_gamma   90.00
#
_symmetry.space_group_name_H-M   'P 1'
#
loop_
_entity.id
_entity.type
_entity.pdbx_description
1 polymer ?
#
loop_
_entity_poly.entity_id
_entity_poly.type
_entity_poly.pdbx_seq_one_letter_code
_entity_poly.pdbx_strand_id
1 'polypeptide(L)'
;MILAFLLTASLLTQIPSATDSAIRQAVKDQVAAIKTSVAKRAFVGPISAKSEASITITNLGNLTRTAVVAGDATIKLAGGKEGTFADLKVGNFVIAMGDVDSQGTLAVKRLLVIAKPTPDKRVVISGRVTDTSAASFTLETAKKETWTVKFTSNTSFAGKIKKTDIKAGDRIVAVGNPAATANTLTAKLIVQLSTSPTASPVTPVI
;
A
#
# COMPACT_ATOMS: atom_id res chain seq x y z
N MET A 1 -20.21 -6.59 -90.60
CA MET A 1 -18.87 -6.10 -90.17
C MET A 1 -19.05 -4.71 -89.60
N ILE A 2 -18.26 -4.36 -88.57
CA ILE A 2 -18.14 -3.04 -87.90
C ILE A 2 -19.11 -2.89 -86.71
N LEU A 3 -18.78 -3.38 -85.51
CA LEU A 3 -17.69 -3.09 -84.56
C LEU A 3 -18.10 -2.00 -83.55
N ALA A 4 -18.38 -2.47 -82.33
CA ALA A 4 -18.66 -1.67 -81.15
C ALA A 4 -17.46 -0.79 -80.76
N PHE A 5 -17.73 0.43 -80.27
CA PHE A 5 -16.73 1.23 -79.58
C PHE A 5 -17.26 1.70 -78.23
N LEU A 6 -16.49 1.36 -77.21
CA LEU A 6 -16.74 1.59 -75.81
C LEU A 6 -16.63 3.07 -75.44
N LEU A 7 -17.58 3.47 -74.60
CA LEU A 7 -17.47 4.30 -73.40
C LEU A 7 -16.05 4.55 -72.85
N THR A 8 -15.66 5.80 -72.63
CA THR A 8 -14.91 6.26 -71.42
C THR A 8 -14.99 7.78 -71.25
N ALA A 9 -15.81 8.23 -70.30
CA ALA A 9 -15.73 9.58 -69.73
C ALA A 9 -14.75 9.55 -68.56
N SER A 10 -13.61 10.21 -68.70
CA SER A 10 -12.62 10.34 -67.63
C SER A 10 -13.11 11.38 -66.61
N LEU A 11 -13.74 10.93 -65.53
CA LEU A 11 -13.88 11.72 -64.31
C LEU A 11 -12.49 11.89 -63.68
N LEU A 12 -11.96 13.13 -63.67
CA LEU A 12 -10.90 13.47 -62.73
C LEU A 12 -11.50 13.49 -61.31
N THR A 13 -11.52 12.33 -60.66
CA THR A 13 -11.64 12.23 -59.21
C THR A 13 -10.45 12.94 -58.59
N GLN A 14 -10.68 14.04 -57.87
CA GLN A 14 -9.68 14.65 -57.00
C GLN A 14 -9.16 13.57 -56.05
N ILE A 15 -7.90 13.19 -56.25
CA ILE A 15 -7.15 12.30 -55.37
C ILE A 15 -7.00 13.08 -54.05
N PRO A 16 -7.38 12.52 -52.88
CA PRO A 16 -7.09 13.17 -51.61
C PRO A 16 -5.56 13.32 -51.51
N SER A 17 -5.10 14.57 -51.52
CA SER A 17 -3.67 14.90 -51.50
C SER A 17 -2.98 14.19 -50.34
N ALA A 18 -1.79 13.63 -50.61
CA ALA A 18 -0.95 12.91 -49.65
C ALA A 18 -0.71 13.67 -48.31
N THR A 19 -0.89 14.99 -48.33
CA THR A 19 -0.87 15.91 -47.19
C THR A 19 -1.89 15.56 -46.10
N ASP A 20 -3.12 15.16 -46.43
CA ASP A 20 -4.16 14.89 -45.42
C ASP A 20 -3.90 13.58 -44.65
N SER A 21 -3.29 12.59 -45.31
CA SER A 21 -2.88 11.34 -44.67
C SER A 21 -1.67 11.55 -43.77
N ALA A 22 -0.69 12.36 -44.20
CA ALA A 22 0.49 12.68 -43.40
C ALA A 22 0.14 13.53 -42.17
N ILE A 23 -0.78 14.50 -42.30
CA ILE A 23 -1.27 15.30 -41.17
C ILE A 23 -2.06 14.41 -40.19
N ARG A 24 -2.96 13.54 -40.67
CA ARG A 24 -3.67 12.59 -39.80
C ARG A 24 -2.72 11.62 -39.09
N GLN A 25 -1.67 11.17 -39.76
CA GLN A 25 -0.67 10.29 -39.17
C GLN A 25 0.20 11.02 -38.13
N ALA A 26 0.64 12.24 -38.41
CA ALA A 26 1.38 13.07 -37.45
C ALA A 26 0.53 13.43 -36.22
N VAL A 27 -0.76 13.73 -36.40
CA VAL A 27 -1.69 13.93 -35.28
C VAL A 27 -1.87 12.62 -34.50
N LYS A 28 -1.97 11.48 -35.17
CA LYS A 28 -2.07 10.17 -34.51
C LYS A 28 -0.82 9.83 -33.70
N ASP A 29 0.36 10.13 -34.22
CA ASP A 29 1.64 9.87 -33.57
C ASP A 29 1.89 10.83 -32.40
N GLN A 30 1.50 12.11 -32.53
CA GLN A 30 1.50 13.05 -31.40
C GLN A 30 0.51 12.64 -30.31
N VAL A 31 -0.71 12.21 -30.69
CA VAL A 31 -1.70 11.68 -29.74
C VAL A 31 -1.21 10.38 -29.08
N ALA A 32 -0.48 9.54 -29.81
CA ALA A 32 0.13 8.32 -29.26
C ALA A 32 1.26 8.68 -28.28
N ALA A 33 2.15 9.61 -28.60
CA ALA A 33 3.21 10.07 -27.72
C ALA A 33 2.67 10.71 -26.43
N ILE A 34 1.57 11.45 -26.52
CA ILE A 34 0.85 12.00 -25.37
C ILE A 34 0.20 10.88 -24.53
N LYS A 35 -0.32 9.81 -25.16
CA LYS A 35 -0.86 8.65 -24.43
C LYS A 35 0.21 7.88 -23.66
N THR A 36 1.46 7.84 -24.14
CA THR A 36 2.54 7.09 -23.49
C THR A 36 3.16 7.84 -22.29
N SER A 37 3.08 9.18 -22.27
CA SER A 37 3.60 10.00 -21.15
C SER A 37 2.61 10.14 -19.98
N VAL A 38 1.33 9.82 -20.22
CA VAL A 38 0.29 9.82 -19.19
C VAL A 38 0.26 8.46 -18.50
N ALA A 39 1.08 8.31 -17.47
CA ALA A 39 1.05 7.12 -16.63
C ALA A 39 -0.18 7.18 -15.71
N LYS A 40 -1.01 6.12 -15.74
CA LYS A 40 -2.05 5.93 -14.73
C LYS A 40 -1.40 5.74 -13.38
N ARG A 41 -1.65 6.65 -12.44
CA ARG A 41 -1.10 6.60 -11.09
C ARG A 41 -2.20 6.79 -10.07
N ALA A 42 -1.92 6.30 -8.87
CA ALA A 42 -2.76 6.53 -7.71
C ALA A 42 -1.91 7.22 -6.64
N PHE A 43 -2.43 8.30 -6.08
CA PHE A 43 -1.89 8.95 -4.90
C PHE A 43 -2.76 8.59 -3.69
N VAL A 44 -2.11 8.13 -2.63
CA VAL A 44 -2.76 7.68 -1.40
C VAL A 44 -2.22 8.51 -0.24
N GLY A 45 -3.10 9.12 0.53
CA GLY A 45 -2.70 9.90 1.70
C GLY A 45 -3.79 10.85 2.19
N PRO A 46 -3.54 11.56 3.30
CA PRO A 46 -4.41 12.63 3.76
C PRO A 46 -4.39 13.82 2.80
N ILE A 47 -5.55 14.47 2.63
CA ILE A 47 -5.64 15.80 2.02
C ILE A 47 -4.98 16.80 2.96
N SER A 48 -3.91 17.46 2.51
CA SER A 48 -3.20 18.50 3.26
C SER A 48 -3.74 19.90 2.95
N ALA A 49 -4.20 20.13 1.72
CA ALA A 49 -4.81 21.39 1.30
C ALA A 49 -5.89 21.14 0.26
N LYS A 50 -6.88 22.02 0.23
CA LYS A 50 -7.98 22.03 -0.73
C LYS A 50 -8.07 23.42 -1.34
N SER A 51 -8.03 23.48 -2.67
CA SER A 51 -8.38 24.64 -3.48
C SER A 51 -9.69 24.38 -4.22
N GLU A 52 -10.17 25.32 -5.03
CA GLU A 52 -11.48 25.24 -5.70
C GLU A 52 -11.65 24.00 -6.59
N ALA A 53 -10.57 23.54 -7.25
CA ALA A 53 -10.58 22.37 -8.14
C ALA A 53 -9.33 21.48 -7.98
N SER A 54 -8.53 21.70 -6.94
CA SER A 54 -7.33 20.90 -6.69
C SER A 54 -7.18 20.54 -5.21
N ILE A 55 -6.58 19.39 -4.97
CA ILE A 55 -6.25 18.90 -3.64
C ILE A 55 -4.77 18.57 -3.59
N THR A 56 -4.13 18.89 -2.48
CA THR A 56 -2.76 18.46 -2.19
C THR A 56 -2.84 17.24 -1.28
N ILE A 57 -2.22 16.14 -1.68
CA ILE A 57 -2.16 14.90 -0.92
C ILE A 57 -0.73 14.70 -0.45
N THR A 58 -0.53 14.48 0.85
CA THR A 58 0.78 14.08 1.37
C THR A 58 0.83 12.56 1.41
N ASN A 59 1.73 11.94 0.65
CA ASN A 59 1.87 10.48 0.63
C ASN A 59 2.54 10.00 1.93
N LEU A 60 2.48 8.69 2.21
CA LEU A 60 3.06 8.04 3.39
C LEU A 60 4.57 8.30 3.57
N GLY A 61 5.27 8.67 2.48
CA GLY A 61 6.69 9.05 2.49
C GLY A 61 6.96 10.56 2.66
N ASN A 62 6.02 11.35 3.20
CA ASN A 62 6.11 12.81 3.36
C ASN A 62 6.30 13.63 2.07
N LEU A 63 6.01 13.04 0.91
CA LEU A 63 6.03 13.75 -0.36
C LEU A 63 4.66 14.39 -0.61
N THR A 64 4.64 15.71 -0.77
CA THR A 64 3.45 16.46 -1.20
C THR A 64 3.26 16.27 -2.70
N ARG A 65 2.04 15.92 -3.10
CA ARG A 65 1.65 15.75 -4.50
C ARG A 65 0.37 16.52 -4.76
N THR A 66 0.32 17.20 -5.89
CA THR A 66 -0.86 17.95 -6.32
C THR A 66 -1.73 17.06 -7.19
N ALA A 67 -3.01 17.02 -6.88
CA ALA A 67 -4.01 16.31 -7.65
C ALA A 67 -5.13 17.29 -8.04
N VAL A 68 -5.37 17.46 -9.33
CA VAL A 68 -6.43 18.31 -9.88
C VAL A 68 -7.66 17.45 -10.05
N VAL A 69 -8.76 17.84 -9.40
CA VAL A 69 -10.04 17.14 -9.48
C VAL A 69 -10.91 17.88 -10.48
N ALA A 70 -11.01 17.34 -11.69
CA ALA A 70 -11.92 17.86 -12.70
C ALA A 70 -13.38 17.61 -12.29
N GLY A 71 -14.31 18.43 -12.79
CA GLY A 71 -15.73 18.36 -12.43
C GLY A 71 -16.45 17.06 -12.84
N ASP A 72 -15.83 16.26 -13.70
CA ASP A 72 -16.27 14.94 -14.14
C ASP A 72 -15.70 13.78 -13.29
N ALA A 73 -14.87 14.08 -12.29
CA ALA A 73 -14.26 13.07 -11.44
C ALA A 73 -15.30 12.36 -10.56
N THR A 74 -15.30 11.03 -10.58
CA THR A 74 -16.17 10.24 -9.69
C THR A 74 -15.61 10.28 -8.27
N ILE A 75 -16.33 10.91 -7.35
CA ILE A 75 -15.95 10.98 -5.92
C ILE A 75 -16.82 10.01 -5.13
N LYS A 76 -16.18 9.09 -4.39
CA LYS A 76 -16.86 8.21 -3.42
C LYS A 76 -16.38 8.53 -2.02
N LEU A 77 -17.32 8.74 -1.11
CA LEU A 77 -17.07 8.97 0.31
C LEU A 77 -16.84 7.64 1.04
N ALA A 78 -16.40 7.75 2.29
CA ALA A 78 -16.26 6.61 3.17
C ALA A 78 -17.58 5.83 3.26
N GLY A 79 -17.50 4.50 3.11
CA GLY A 79 -18.68 3.63 3.06
C GLY A 79 -19.32 3.46 1.68
N GLY A 80 -18.69 3.95 0.61
CA GLY A 80 -19.10 3.66 -0.77
C GLY A 80 -20.22 4.54 -1.32
N LYS A 81 -20.64 5.56 -0.57
CA LYS A 81 -21.60 6.58 -1.01
C LYS A 81 -20.97 7.48 -2.05
N GLU A 82 -21.73 7.93 -3.05
CA GLU A 82 -21.28 9.00 -3.92
C GLU A 82 -21.18 10.30 -3.12
N GLY A 83 -20.15 11.09 -3.41
CA GLY A 83 -19.93 12.39 -2.79
C GLY A 83 -19.59 13.43 -3.81
N THR A 84 -19.51 14.67 -3.33
CA THR A 84 -19.11 15.82 -4.13
C THR A 84 -17.76 16.33 -3.67
N PHE A 85 -17.15 17.23 -4.46
CA PHE A 85 -15.92 17.90 -4.05
C PHE A 85 -16.11 18.72 -2.77
N ALA A 86 -17.32 19.20 -2.48
CA ALA A 86 -17.65 19.94 -1.26
C ALA A 86 -17.47 19.08 0.00
N ASP A 87 -17.77 17.78 -0.08
CA ASP A 87 -17.70 16.84 1.04
C ASP A 87 -16.27 16.49 1.46
N LEU A 88 -15.29 16.75 0.58
CA LEU A 88 -13.88 16.53 0.87
C LEU A 88 -13.38 17.57 1.87
N LYS A 89 -12.88 17.09 3.01
CA LYS A 89 -12.28 17.92 4.06
C LYS A 89 -10.78 17.67 4.16
N VAL A 90 -10.03 18.71 4.52
CA VAL A 90 -8.60 18.58 4.88
C VAL A 90 -8.47 17.56 6.03
N GLY A 91 -7.48 16.69 5.95
CA GLY A 91 -7.27 15.57 6.87
C GLY A 91 -7.99 14.27 6.50
N ASN A 92 -8.90 14.28 5.52
CA ASN A 92 -9.50 13.03 5.01
C ASN A 92 -8.47 12.20 4.27
N PHE A 93 -8.47 10.90 4.53
CA PHE A 93 -7.59 9.96 3.84
C PHE A 93 -8.23 9.59 2.50
N VAL A 94 -7.52 9.83 1.41
CA VAL A 94 -8.06 9.64 0.06
C VAL A 94 -7.13 8.83 -0.82
N ILE A 95 -7.74 8.12 -1.76
CA ILE A 95 -7.10 7.47 -2.90
C ILE A 95 -7.55 8.26 -4.13
N ALA A 96 -6.67 9.12 -4.65
CA ALA A 96 -6.90 9.80 -5.91
C ALA A 96 -6.26 8.98 -7.03
N MET A 97 -7.07 8.52 -7.98
CA MET A 97 -6.64 7.77 -9.15
C MET A 97 -6.85 8.60 -10.39
N GLY A 98 -5.83 8.60 -11.24
CA GLY A 98 -5.86 9.46 -12.41
C GLY A 98 -4.64 9.32 -13.30
N ASP A 99 -4.53 10.31 -14.15
CA ASP A 99 -3.53 10.43 -15.18
C ASP A 99 -2.49 11.43 -14.69
N VAL A 100 -1.23 11.00 -14.54
CA VAL A 100 -0.16 11.90 -14.10
C VAL A 100 0.47 12.58 -15.33
N ASP A 101 0.68 13.88 -15.25
CA ASP A 101 1.43 14.61 -16.26
C ASP A 101 2.96 14.44 -16.09
N SER A 102 3.74 14.93 -17.05
CA SER A 102 5.20 14.91 -16.99
C SER A 102 5.80 15.73 -15.83
N GLN A 103 5.00 16.59 -15.18
CA GLN A 103 5.37 17.42 -14.03
C GLN A 103 4.99 16.75 -12.68
N GLY A 104 4.32 15.60 -12.72
CA GLY A 104 3.91 14.85 -11.53
C GLY A 104 2.59 15.33 -10.89
N THR A 105 1.81 16.16 -11.58
CA THR A 105 0.45 16.55 -11.23
C THR A 105 -0.53 15.47 -11.69
N LEU A 106 -1.44 15.06 -10.80
CA LEU A 106 -2.42 14.01 -11.11
C LEU A 106 -3.76 14.63 -11.52
N ALA A 107 -4.20 14.39 -12.76
CA ALA A 107 -5.57 14.65 -13.20
C ALA A 107 -6.48 13.52 -12.71
N VAL A 108 -7.26 13.79 -11.66
CA VAL A 108 -8.07 12.79 -10.95
C VAL A 108 -9.31 12.45 -11.75
N LYS A 109 -9.48 11.17 -12.10
CA LYS A 109 -10.72 10.63 -12.68
C LYS A 109 -11.60 9.97 -11.64
N ARG A 110 -10.99 9.43 -10.58
CA ARG A 110 -11.71 8.77 -9.50
C ARG A 110 -11.05 9.04 -8.17
N LEU A 111 -11.84 9.47 -7.19
CA LEU A 111 -11.38 9.77 -5.85
C LEU A 111 -12.18 8.92 -4.86
N LEU A 112 -11.48 8.20 -3.99
CA LEU A 112 -12.08 7.40 -2.92
C LEU A 112 -11.65 7.95 -1.57
N VAL A 113 -12.59 8.34 -0.73
CA VAL A 113 -12.33 8.62 0.69
C VAL A 113 -12.35 7.29 1.43
N ILE A 114 -11.22 6.98 2.08
CA ILE A 114 -11.06 5.77 2.88
C ILE A 114 -10.91 6.14 4.36
N ALA A 115 -11.28 5.22 5.24
CA ALA A 115 -10.92 5.33 6.64
C ALA A 115 -9.39 5.35 6.75
N LYS A 116 -8.86 6.21 7.63
CA LYS A 116 -7.43 6.30 7.89
C LYS A 116 -6.91 4.89 8.25
N PRO A 117 -5.93 4.34 7.51
CA PRO A 117 -5.34 3.08 7.87
C PRO A 117 -4.78 3.18 9.29
N THR A 118 -5.19 2.26 10.17
CA THR A 118 -4.64 2.20 11.52
C THR A 118 -3.14 1.89 11.37
N PRO A 119 -2.23 2.73 11.90
CA PRO A 119 -0.81 2.45 11.83
C PRO A 119 -0.53 1.08 12.45
N ASP A 120 0.27 0.26 11.78
CA ASP A 120 0.66 -1.04 12.34
C ASP A 120 1.55 -0.79 13.56
N LYS A 121 0.97 -0.91 14.75
CA LYS A 121 1.67 -0.72 16.01
C LYS A 121 2.46 -1.96 16.43
N ARG A 122 2.68 -2.94 15.55
CA ARG A 122 3.45 -4.13 15.90
C ARG A 122 4.87 -3.73 16.31
N VAL A 123 5.27 -4.18 17.48
CA VAL A 123 6.62 -4.06 18.01
C VAL A 123 7.24 -5.45 17.99
N VAL A 124 8.54 -5.49 17.68
CA VAL A 124 9.36 -6.69 17.75
C VAL A 124 10.27 -6.56 18.95
N ILE A 125 10.25 -7.55 19.84
CA ILE A 125 11.08 -7.59 21.04
C ILE A 125 11.83 -8.91 21.04
N SER A 126 13.15 -8.84 21.18
CA SER A 126 14.01 -10.00 21.35
C SER A 126 14.64 -9.97 22.73
N GLY A 127 14.68 -11.13 23.38
CA GLY A 127 15.20 -11.23 24.73
C GLY A 127 15.32 -12.65 25.24
N ARG A 128 15.81 -12.75 26.48
CA ARG A 128 15.87 -13.99 27.23
C ARG A 128 14.66 -14.09 28.14
N VAL A 129 14.01 -15.24 28.19
CA VAL A 129 12.90 -15.49 29.10
C VAL A 129 13.43 -15.57 30.53
N THR A 130 12.91 -14.72 31.43
CA THR A 130 13.28 -14.74 32.85
C THR A 130 12.26 -15.49 33.69
N ASP A 131 10.98 -15.36 33.35
CA ASP A 131 9.88 -16.01 34.05
C ASP A 131 8.80 -16.44 33.05
N THR A 132 8.11 -17.53 33.35
CA THR A 132 7.02 -18.08 32.54
C THR A 132 5.80 -18.34 33.39
N SER A 133 4.65 -17.89 32.90
CA SER A 133 3.34 -18.06 33.52
C SER A 133 2.37 -18.70 32.55
N ALA A 134 1.26 -19.20 33.08
CA ALA A 134 0.22 -19.83 32.29
C ALA A 134 -0.43 -18.89 31.26
N ALA A 135 -0.29 -17.56 31.34
CA ALA A 135 -0.87 -16.62 30.36
C ALA A 135 0.12 -15.58 29.83
N SER A 136 1.37 -15.60 30.30
CA SER A 136 2.40 -14.65 29.89
C SER A 136 3.79 -15.17 30.18
N PHE A 137 4.81 -14.51 29.66
CA PHE A 137 6.21 -14.69 30.08
C PHE A 137 6.89 -13.33 30.14
N THR A 138 7.96 -13.23 30.90
CA THR A 138 8.80 -12.03 30.97
C THR A 138 10.05 -12.22 30.14
N LEU A 139 10.39 -11.21 29.35
CA LEU A 139 11.63 -11.12 28.60
C LEU A 139 12.53 -10.07 29.22
N GLU A 140 13.80 -10.39 29.35
CA GLU A 140 14.87 -9.43 29.52
C GLU A 140 15.53 -9.18 28.17
N THR A 141 15.49 -7.94 27.70
CA THR A 141 16.17 -7.54 26.46
C THR A 141 17.67 -7.36 26.69
N ALA A 142 18.46 -7.25 25.61
CA ALA A 142 19.90 -6.98 25.72
C ALA A 142 20.23 -5.66 26.47
N LYS A 143 19.26 -4.75 26.59
CA LYS A 143 19.38 -3.49 27.35
C LYS A 143 19.03 -3.63 28.84
N LYS A 144 18.82 -4.85 29.34
CA LYS A 144 18.33 -5.16 30.70
C LYS A 144 16.93 -4.60 31.00
N GLU A 145 16.14 -4.33 29.97
CA GLU A 145 14.73 -3.95 30.15
C GLU A 145 13.87 -5.20 30.26
N THR A 146 12.98 -5.23 31.26
CA THR A 146 12.01 -6.29 31.44
C THR A 146 10.71 -5.97 30.71
N TRP A 147 10.25 -6.91 29.90
CA TRP A 147 9.03 -6.82 29.10
C TRP A 147 8.12 -8.00 29.38
N THR A 148 6.85 -7.75 29.68
CA THR A 148 5.85 -8.80 29.90
C THR A 148 5.11 -9.07 28.60
N VAL A 149 5.23 -10.29 28.08
CA VAL A 149 4.56 -10.73 26.87
C VAL A 149 3.38 -11.62 27.23
N LYS A 150 2.17 -11.23 26.85
CA LYS A 150 0.93 -11.97 27.10
C LYS A 150 0.57 -12.84 25.89
N PHE A 151 0.13 -14.06 26.17
CA PHE A 151 -0.43 -14.97 25.17
C PHE A 151 -1.92 -14.67 24.96
N THR A 152 -2.37 -14.82 23.72
CA THR A 152 -3.80 -14.83 23.37
C THR A 152 -4.11 -16.04 22.50
N SER A 153 -5.39 -16.33 22.26
CA SER A 153 -5.80 -17.40 21.33
C SER A 153 -5.28 -17.18 19.90
N ASN A 154 -4.91 -15.94 19.55
CA ASN A 154 -4.40 -15.56 18.24
C ASN A 154 -2.86 -15.57 18.17
N THR A 155 -2.17 -16.03 19.22
CA THR A 155 -0.71 -16.14 19.22
C THR A 155 -0.26 -17.35 18.41
N SER A 156 0.45 -17.11 17.31
CA SER A 156 1.11 -18.15 16.53
C SER A 156 2.53 -18.39 17.05
N PHE A 157 2.96 -19.65 17.00
CA PHE A 157 4.31 -20.07 17.37
C PHE A 157 5.03 -20.53 16.10
N ALA A 158 6.22 -20.00 15.83
CA ALA A 158 7.04 -20.36 14.69
C ALA A 158 8.04 -21.46 15.07
N GLY A 159 8.13 -22.51 14.24
CA GLY A 159 8.79 -23.75 14.61
C GLY A 159 7.84 -24.66 15.40
N LYS A 160 8.16 -25.95 15.56
CA LYS A 160 7.32 -26.93 16.27
C LYS A 160 7.23 -26.68 17.79
N ILE A 161 7.42 -25.44 18.23
CA ILE A 161 7.40 -25.01 19.61
C ILE A 161 5.95 -24.76 20.03
N LYS A 162 5.59 -25.27 21.19
CA LYS A 162 4.33 -24.99 21.88
C LYS A 162 4.63 -24.05 23.04
N LYS A 163 3.57 -23.43 23.58
CA LYS A 163 3.64 -22.63 24.80
C LYS A 163 4.35 -23.36 25.97
N THR A 164 4.23 -24.69 26.03
CA THR A 164 4.87 -25.55 27.04
C THR A 164 6.38 -25.67 26.89
N ASP A 165 6.90 -25.35 25.71
CA ASP A 165 8.31 -25.56 25.38
C ASP A 165 9.15 -24.31 25.71
N ILE A 166 8.47 -23.19 25.99
CA ILE A 166 9.10 -21.94 26.45
C ILE A 166 9.47 -22.10 27.92
N LYS A 167 10.77 -22.11 28.20
CA LYS A 167 11.33 -22.19 29.55
C LYS A 167 12.11 -20.93 29.90
N ALA A 168 12.24 -20.67 31.20
CA ALA A 168 13.18 -19.67 31.68
C ALA A 168 14.58 -19.98 31.15
N GLY A 169 15.23 -18.98 30.58
CA GLY A 169 16.55 -19.07 29.98
C GLY A 169 16.57 -19.15 28.46
N ASP A 170 15.44 -19.43 27.80
CA ASP A 170 15.34 -19.49 26.34
C ASP A 170 15.46 -18.11 25.69
N ARG A 171 16.03 -18.05 24.49
CA ARG A 171 16.02 -16.82 23.68
C ARG A 171 14.88 -16.86 22.70
N ILE A 172 14.02 -15.86 22.77
CA ILE A 172 12.85 -15.77 21.90
C ILE A 172 12.68 -14.35 21.36
N VAL A 173 12.00 -14.28 20.21
CA VAL A 173 11.56 -13.06 19.57
C VAL A 173 10.03 -13.05 19.60
N ALA A 174 9.47 -12.04 20.26
CA ALA A 174 8.04 -11.81 20.30
C ALA A 174 7.69 -10.65 19.36
N VAL A 175 6.74 -10.89 18.47
CA VAL A 175 6.13 -9.87 17.61
C VAL A 175 4.68 -9.70 18.05
N GLY A 176 4.29 -8.47 18.35
CA GLY A 176 2.96 -8.22 18.86
C GLY A 176 2.62 -6.76 19.02
N ASN A 177 1.41 -6.49 19.47
CA ASN A 177 0.95 -5.14 19.71
C ASN A 177 1.30 -4.73 21.15
N PRO A 178 1.93 -3.57 21.37
CA PRO A 178 2.17 -3.06 22.71
C PRO A 178 0.82 -2.80 23.38
N ALA A 179 0.69 -3.20 24.62
CA ALA A 179 -0.49 -2.89 25.42
C ALA A 179 -0.40 -1.46 25.97
N ALA A 180 -1.52 -0.96 26.52
CA ALA A 180 -1.58 0.39 27.09
C ALA A 180 -0.63 0.58 28.30
N THR A 181 -0.21 -0.52 28.93
CA THR A 181 0.76 -0.52 30.02
C THR A 181 2.18 -0.53 29.48
N ALA A 182 3.04 0.32 30.05
CA ALA A 182 4.46 0.35 29.72
C ALA A 182 5.07 -1.06 29.84
N ASN A 183 5.94 -1.40 28.88
CA ASN A 183 6.66 -2.67 28.81
C ASN A 183 5.79 -3.92 28.74
N THR A 184 4.55 -3.81 28.24
CA THR A 184 3.69 -4.97 28.01
C THR A 184 3.37 -5.14 26.53
N LEU A 185 3.39 -6.39 26.06
CA LEU A 185 3.14 -6.73 24.65
C LEU A 185 2.18 -7.92 24.57
N THR A 186 1.20 -7.83 23.67
CA THR A 186 0.32 -8.95 23.34
C THR A 186 0.88 -9.65 22.11
N ALA A 187 1.40 -10.87 22.30
CA ALA A 187 2.10 -11.59 21.25
C ALA A 187 1.14 -12.09 20.16
N LYS A 188 1.49 -11.84 18.91
CA LYS A 188 0.86 -12.43 17.74
C LYS A 188 1.73 -13.51 17.12
N LEU A 189 3.06 -13.35 17.15
CA LEU A 189 4.00 -14.36 16.70
C LEU A 189 5.14 -14.49 17.70
N ILE A 190 5.51 -15.72 18.03
CA ILE A 190 6.66 -16.01 18.88
C ILE A 190 7.58 -16.95 18.12
N VAL A 191 8.86 -16.60 18.06
CA VAL A 191 9.92 -17.39 17.42
C VAL A 191 10.97 -17.71 18.47
N GLN A 192 11.30 -18.98 18.64
CA GLN A 192 12.41 -19.39 19.52
C GLN A 192 13.70 -19.48 18.69
N LEU A 193 14.74 -18.77 19.15
CA LEU A 193 16.04 -18.73 18.48
C LEU A 193 17.01 -19.79 19.03
N SER A 194 16.89 -20.12 20.31
CA SER A 194 17.69 -21.17 20.94
C SER A 194 16.99 -21.69 22.20
N THR A 195 16.95 -23.01 22.36
CA THR A 195 16.64 -23.68 23.62
C THR A 195 17.88 -23.63 24.52
N SER A 196 17.72 -23.27 25.78
CA SER A 196 18.80 -23.46 26.77
C SER A 196 19.24 -24.92 26.77
N PRO A 197 20.56 -25.24 26.83
CA PRO A 197 21.02 -26.61 26.93
C PRO A 197 20.43 -27.25 28.18
N THR A 198 19.71 -28.36 27.99
CA THR A 198 19.30 -29.23 29.09
C THR A 198 20.57 -29.89 29.61
N ALA A 199 21.01 -29.53 30.81
CA ALA A 199 22.07 -30.26 31.48
C ALA A 199 21.58 -31.70 31.71
N SER A 200 22.15 -32.66 30.99
CA SER A 200 21.95 -34.08 31.30
C SER A 200 22.51 -34.34 32.70
N PRO A 201 21.75 -34.93 33.63
CA PRO A 201 22.32 -35.38 34.89
C PRO A 201 23.31 -36.50 34.57
N VAL A 202 24.60 -36.23 34.77
CA VAL A 202 25.62 -37.28 34.80
C VAL A 202 25.42 -37.99 36.11
N THR A 203 24.81 -39.17 36.08
CA THR A 203 24.75 -40.04 37.26
C THR A 203 26.18 -40.44 37.60
N PRO A 204 26.71 -40.11 38.79
CA PRO A 204 28.00 -40.64 39.20
C PRO A 204 27.84 -42.16 39.38
N VAL A 205 28.56 -42.92 38.55
CA VAL A 205 28.78 -44.35 38.81
C VAL A 205 29.76 -44.42 39.98
N ILE A 206 29.28 -44.96 41.09
CA ILE A 206 30.05 -45.22 42.32
C ILE A 206 30.89 -46.49 42.12
#